data_AF-A0A2M8AW74-F1
#
_entry.id   AF-A0A2M8AW74-F1
#
_cell.length_a   1.000
_cell.length_b   1.000
_cell.length_c   1.000
_cell.angle_alpha   90.00
_cell.angle_beta   90.00
_cell.angle_gamma   90.00
#
_symmetry.space_group_name_H-M   'P 1'
#
loop_
_entity.id
_entity.type
_entity.pdbx_description
1 polymer ?
#
loop_
_entity_poly.entity_id
_entity_poly.type
_entity_poly.pdbx_seq_one_letter_code
_entity_poly.pdbx_strand_id
1 'polypeptide(L)'
;MTIYLNGKYIPKEQARYDLFFDGGVFETMRAYGGKIFKLSEHIKRLFMSAKFLGMNVSYVSEEIEEICCNVLENARLERASVRISIANGNLMVIVSSLPVYPQEYYEKGVLITTTSLVKQPPMPQAKSSNFLPGVIARAEANRNNPFEVVFLNHQGFVTEGTVSNIFMVKNGLLITPPPYLGLLNGITRQCVLEIAMQTGMRTRQVPFTRYDLFTADEVFLTNSTIEILPVSVVDGRMVGDGMAGKISRGLREGYWQMVEGYGRYTPPDKKKFYLYSRQCAIYFIIIWTVICQSYFSSFSNLPFPVS
;
A
#
# COMPACT_ATOMS: atom_id res chain seq x y z
N MET A 1 9.75 13.27 20.96
CA MET A 1 9.72 12.19 19.94
C MET A 1 11.02 11.44 20.04
N THR A 2 10.96 10.12 20.21
CA THR A 2 12.16 9.26 20.32
C THR A 2 12.50 8.68 18.95
N ILE A 3 13.77 8.74 18.57
CA ILE A 3 14.32 8.21 17.32
C ILE A 3 15.26 7.07 17.66
N TYR A 4 15.20 5.97 16.91
CA TYR A 4 16.26 4.96 16.93
C TYR A 4 17.26 5.25 15.82
N LEU A 5 18.54 5.30 16.17
CA LEU A 5 19.65 5.48 15.24
C LEU A 5 20.79 4.53 15.62
N ASN A 6 21.07 3.56 14.75
CA ASN A 6 22.19 2.61 14.89
C ASN A 6 22.35 2.01 16.30
N GLY A 7 21.28 1.45 16.88
CA GLY A 7 21.32 0.84 18.21
C GLY A 7 21.03 1.76 19.38
N LYS A 8 20.86 3.07 19.16
CA LYS A 8 20.62 4.05 20.23
C LYS A 8 19.26 4.71 20.10
N TYR A 9 18.55 4.85 21.21
CA TYR A 9 17.37 5.69 21.32
C TYR A 9 17.80 7.11 21.69
N ILE A 10 17.50 8.08 20.85
CA ILE A 10 17.87 9.49 21.03
C ILE A 10 16.66 10.40 20.92
N PRO A 11 16.62 11.53 21.66
CA PRO A 11 15.65 12.59 21.40
C PRO A 11 15.78 13.12 19.97
N LYS A 12 14.67 13.53 19.36
CA LYS A 12 14.64 14.11 18.01
C LYS A 12 15.64 15.25 17.83
N GLU A 13 15.81 16.06 18.87
CA GLU A 13 16.69 17.24 18.89
C GLU A 13 18.17 16.86 18.83
N GLN A 14 18.52 15.63 19.23
CA GLN A 14 19.86 15.09 19.20
C GLN A 14 20.12 14.21 17.97
N ALA A 15 19.08 13.91 17.19
CA ALA A 15 19.23 13.18 15.94
C ALA A 15 19.91 14.08 14.90
N ARG A 16 21.24 13.98 14.86
CA ARG A 16 22.05 14.55 13.80
C ARG A 16 22.00 13.59 12.62
N TYR A 17 21.27 14.01 11.60
CA TYR A 17 21.24 13.33 10.32
C TYR A 17 22.51 13.74 9.57
N ASP A 18 23.40 12.79 9.29
CA ASP A 18 24.57 13.09 8.48
C ASP A 18 24.11 13.43 7.07
N LEU A 19 24.33 14.66 6.59
CA LEU A 19 23.72 15.14 5.34
C LEU A 19 24.28 14.46 4.08
N PHE A 20 25.32 13.62 4.24
CA PHE A 20 26.00 12.88 3.19
C PHE A 20 25.33 11.52 2.88
N PHE A 21 24.02 11.50 2.65
CA PHE A 21 23.35 10.30 2.14
C PHE A 21 23.25 10.36 0.62
N ASP A 22 24.08 9.56 -0.07
CA ASP A 22 24.09 9.39 -1.53
C ASP A 22 22.90 8.55 -2.05
N GLY A 23 21.75 8.68 -1.39
CA GLY A 23 20.58 7.83 -1.61
C GLY A 23 20.41 6.75 -0.52
N GLY A 24 19.22 6.16 -0.50
CA GLY A 24 18.87 5.12 0.45
C GLY A 24 17.47 4.59 0.19
N VAL A 25 17.03 3.64 1.00
CA VAL A 25 15.69 3.07 0.94
C VAL A 25 14.93 3.39 2.20
N PHE A 26 13.61 3.49 2.09
CA PHE A 26 12.76 3.78 3.23
C PHE A 26 11.43 3.06 3.15
N GLU A 27 10.80 2.88 4.30
CA GLU A 27 9.41 2.49 4.40
C GLU A 27 8.63 3.48 5.27
N THR A 28 7.32 3.53 5.03
CA THR A 28 6.40 4.27 5.88
C THR A 28 5.20 3.36 6.13
N MET A 29 5.08 2.95 7.39
CA MET A 29 4.10 2.00 7.86
C MET A 29 3.16 2.72 8.82
N ARG A 30 1.94 2.19 8.97
CA ARG A 30 0.97 2.73 9.90
C ARG A 30 0.75 1.76 11.04
N ALA A 31 0.76 2.31 12.25
CA ALA A 31 0.34 1.61 13.45
C ALA A 31 -1.15 1.85 13.72
N TYR A 32 -1.86 0.77 14.02
CA TYR A 32 -3.27 0.74 14.42
C TYR A 32 -3.37 0.06 15.78
N GLY A 33 -3.88 0.76 16.80
CA GLY A 33 -3.94 0.22 18.17
C GLY A 33 -2.59 -0.23 18.71
N GLY A 34 -1.52 0.49 18.36
CA GLY A 34 -0.14 0.16 18.76
C GLY A 34 0.50 -0.98 17.97
N LYS A 35 -0.09 -1.40 16.85
CA LYS A 35 0.41 -2.51 16.02
C LYS A 35 0.73 -2.05 14.61
N ILE A 36 1.92 -2.39 14.12
CA ILE A 36 2.33 -2.06 12.75
C ILE A 36 1.65 -3.01 11.76
N PHE A 37 0.80 -2.48 10.89
CA PHE A 37 0.09 -3.27 9.88
C PHE A 37 1.04 -3.69 8.75
N LYS A 38 0.98 -4.97 8.35
CA LYS A 38 1.78 -5.55 7.25
C LYS A 38 3.29 -5.33 7.40
N LEU A 39 3.80 -5.37 8.64
CA LEU A 39 5.21 -5.09 8.98
C LEU A 39 6.17 -5.93 8.13
N SER A 40 6.00 -7.25 8.10
CA SER A 40 6.90 -8.14 7.37
C SER A 40 6.88 -7.91 5.86
N GLU A 41 5.73 -7.57 5.28
CA GLU A 41 5.63 -7.23 3.86
C GLU A 41 6.34 -5.90 3.55
N HIS A 42 6.24 -4.92 4.44
CA HIS A 42 7.00 -3.67 4.34
C HIS A 42 8.51 -3.91 4.45
N ILE A 43 8.98 -4.69 5.43
CA ILE A 43 10.40 -5.00 5.59
C ILE A 43 10.92 -5.79 4.38
N LYS A 44 10.16 -6.78 3.89
CA LYS A 44 10.50 -7.48 2.65
C LYS A 44 10.68 -6.52 1.47
N ARG A 45 9.81 -5.52 1.31
CA ARG A 45 9.95 -4.51 0.24
C ARG A 45 11.13 -3.57 0.45
N LEU A 46 11.48 -3.24 1.70
CA LEU A 46 12.69 -2.50 2.04
C LEU A 46 13.94 -3.25 1.53
N PHE A 47 14.06 -4.55 1.82
CA PHE A 47 15.16 -5.38 1.33
C PHE A 47 15.15 -5.55 -0.20
N MET A 48 13.99 -5.72 -0.83
CA MET A 48 13.91 -5.75 -2.30
C MET A 48 14.38 -4.44 -2.93
N SER A 49 14.04 -3.31 -2.31
CA SER A 49 14.48 -1.98 -2.76
C SER A 49 15.99 -1.82 -2.60
N ALA A 50 16.55 -2.26 -1.45
CA ALA A 50 17.99 -2.22 -1.20
C ALA A 50 18.75 -3.09 -2.20
N LYS A 51 18.27 -4.32 -2.44
CA LYS A 51 18.82 -5.24 -3.44
C LYS A 51 18.81 -4.64 -4.84
N PHE A 52 17.71 -3.99 -5.24
CA PHE A 52 17.61 -3.33 -6.54
C PHE A 52 18.67 -2.22 -6.70
N LEU A 53 18.95 -1.45 -5.65
CA LEU A 53 19.96 -0.39 -5.65
C LEU A 53 21.39 -0.91 -5.42
N GLY A 54 21.60 -2.22 -5.31
CA GLY A 54 22.92 -2.80 -5.02
C GLY A 54 23.44 -2.48 -3.62
N MET A 55 22.55 -2.13 -2.68
CA MET A 55 22.92 -1.80 -1.30
C MET A 55 23.15 -3.08 -0.48
N ASN A 56 24.27 -3.12 0.24
CA ASN A 56 24.50 -4.13 1.27
C ASN A 56 23.83 -3.68 2.57
N VAL A 57 22.90 -4.49 3.07
CA VAL A 57 22.21 -4.27 4.35
C VAL A 57 22.74 -5.29 5.36
N SER A 58 23.45 -4.83 6.38
CA SER A 58 24.05 -5.70 7.41
C SER A 58 23.04 -6.28 8.41
N TYR A 59 21.82 -5.78 8.39
CA TYR A 59 20.72 -6.20 9.26
C TYR A 59 19.93 -7.35 8.62
N VAL A 60 19.37 -8.22 9.46
CA VAL A 60 18.39 -9.22 9.04
C VAL A 60 16.96 -8.71 9.25
N SER A 61 15.98 -9.29 8.55
CA SER A 61 14.59 -8.85 8.58
C SER A 61 14.02 -8.85 10.00
N GLU A 62 14.23 -9.91 10.75
CA GLU A 62 13.69 -10.10 12.10
C GLU A 62 14.19 -9.04 13.09
N GLU A 63 15.47 -8.64 12.96
CA GLU A 63 16.07 -7.59 13.79
C GLU A 63 15.42 -6.23 13.51
N ILE A 64 15.20 -5.92 12.23
CA ILE A 64 14.53 -4.67 11.83
C ILE A 64 13.08 -4.64 12.32
N GLU A 65 12.37 -5.76 12.22
CA GLU A 65 10.99 -5.88 12.69
C GLU A 65 10.90 -5.64 14.20
N GLU A 66 11.79 -6.25 14.98
CA GLU A 66 11.89 -6.05 16.43
C GLU A 66 12.20 -4.58 16.78
N ILE A 67 13.16 -3.96 16.10
CA ILE A 67 13.49 -2.53 16.29
C ILE A 67 12.24 -1.67 16.04
N CYS A 68 11.52 -1.90 14.95
CA CYS A 68 10.31 -1.13 14.62
C CYS A 68 9.25 -1.23 15.73
N CYS A 69 9.00 -2.44 16.24
CA CYS A 69 8.08 -2.68 17.35
C CYS A 69 8.53 -1.98 18.64
N ASN A 70 9.80 -2.13 19.03
CA ASN A 70 10.34 -1.53 20.25
C ASN A 70 10.28 0.00 20.21
N VAL A 71 10.54 0.63 19.06
CA VAL A 71 10.42 2.09 18.91
C VAL A 71 8.97 2.56 19.05
N LEU A 72 8.01 1.81 18.51
CA LEU A 72 6.59 2.12 18.65
C LEU A 72 6.12 1.97 20.11
N GLU A 73 6.53 0.91 20.80
CA GLU A 73 6.22 0.69 22.22
C GLU A 73 6.76 1.82 23.10
N ASN A 74 8.02 2.22 22.87
CA ASN A 74 8.63 3.34 23.57
C ASN A 74 7.94 4.69 23.30
N ALA A 75 7.36 4.87 22.10
CA ALA A 75 6.61 6.07 21.75
C ALA A 75 5.22 6.12 22.41
N ARG A 76 4.66 4.98 22.84
CA ARG A 76 3.33 4.85 23.46
C ARG A 76 2.20 5.46 22.62
N LEU A 77 2.32 5.33 21.29
CA LEU A 77 1.31 5.82 20.34
C LEU A 77 0.48 4.67 19.79
N GLU A 78 -0.84 4.78 19.90
CA GLU A 78 -1.75 3.80 19.31
C GLU A 78 -1.95 4.00 17.80
N ARG A 79 -1.95 5.27 17.37
CA ARG A 79 -2.11 5.68 15.96
C ARG A 79 -0.88 6.45 15.53
N ALA A 80 0.01 5.76 14.82
CA ALA A 80 1.32 6.31 14.49
C ALA A 80 1.72 6.03 13.04
N SER A 81 2.59 6.89 12.52
CA SER A 81 3.41 6.60 11.36
C SER A 81 4.77 6.10 11.84
N VAL A 82 5.17 4.92 11.38
CA VAL A 82 6.48 4.32 11.63
C VAL A 82 7.29 4.43 10.34
N ARG A 83 8.33 5.26 10.34
CA ARG A 83 9.22 5.46 9.19
C ARG A 83 10.57 4.85 9.49
N ILE A 84 10.99 3.91 8.65
CA ILE A 84 12.32 3.32 8.67
C ILE A 84 13.10 3.81 7.45
N SER A 85 14.39 4.06 7.60
CA SER A 85 15.29 4.45 6.52
C SER A 85 16.63 3.77 6.68
N ILE A 86 17.16 3.22 5.58
CA ILE A 86 18.49 2.64 5.50
C ILE A 86 19.27 3.39 4.43
N ALA A 87 20.42 3.93 4.78
CA ALA A 87 21.29 4.66 3.88
C ALA A 87 22.74 4.63 4.39
N ASN A 88 23.72 4.36 3.51
CA ASN A 88 25.14 4.28 3.85
C ASN A 88 25.45 3.42 5.10
N GLY A 89 24.79 2.26 5.22
CA GLY A 89 24.93 1.35 6.37
C GLY A 89 24.23 1.80 7.66
N ASN A 90 23.64 3.00 7.70
CA ASN A 90 22.91 3.50 8.84
C ASN A 90 21.45 3.08 8.79
N LEU A 91 20.91 2.70 9.94
CA LEU A 91 19.50 2.39 10.16
C LEU A 91 18.87 3.43 11.09
N MET A 92 17.81 4.07 10.62
CA MET A 92 17.02 5.01 11.40
C MET A 92 15.55 4.58 11.43
N VAL A 93 14.95 4.60 12.62
CA VAL A 93 13.50 4.41 12.79
C VAL A 93 12.91 5.56 13.58
N ILE A 94 11.85 6.14 13.01
CA ILE A 94 11.12 7.29 13.55
C ILE A 94 9.67 6.88 13.74
N VAL A 95 9.13 7.19 14.92
CA VAL A 95 7.70 7.06 15.21
C VAL A 95 7.13 8.44 15.49
N SER A 96 6.08 8.82 14.76
CA SER A 96 5.36 10.07 14.93
C SER A 96 3.86 9.83 15.01
N SER A 97 3.11 10.79 15.57
CA SER A 97 1.67 10.80 15.43
C SER A 97 1.28 10.78 13.96
N LEU A 98 0.22 10.03 13.64
CA LEU A 98 -0.30 10.00 12.29
C LEU A 98 -1.02 11.32 11.98
N PRO A 99 -0.83 11.91 10.78
CA PRO A 99 -1.66 13.03 10.34
C PRO A 99 -3.15 12.69 10.36
N VAL A 100 -3.98 13.62 10.83
CA VAL A 100 -5.43 13.47 10.80
C VAL A 100 -5.95 14.13 9.53
N TYR A 101 -6.52 13.32 8.64
CA TYR A 101 -7.24 13.82 7.47
C TYR A 101 -8.71 14.02 7.81
N PRO A 102 -9.36 15.12 7.35
CA PRO A 102 -10.79 15.34 7.57
C PRO A 102 -11.62 14.16 7.08
N GLN A 103 -12.64 13.78 7.85
CA GLN A 103 -13.56 12.70 7.48
C GLN A 103 -14.26 13.00 6.14
N GLU A 104 -14.54 14.29 5.88
CA GLU A 104 -15.09 14.79 4.63
C GLU A 104 -14.30 14.33 3.40
N TYR A 105 -12.97 14.18 3.50
CA TYR A 105 -12.16 13.70 2.37
C TYR A 105 -12.52 12.27 1.96
N TYR A 106 -12.99 11.46 2.90
CA TYR A 106 -13.39 10.09 2.62
C TYR A 106 -14.87 9.95 2.23
N GLU A 107 -15.66 11.01 2.41
CA GLU A 107 -17.08 11.05 2.05
C GLU A 107 -17.29 11.74 0.70
N LYS A 108 -16.62 12.89 0.49
CA LYS A 108 -16.71 13.73 -0.71
C LYS A 108 -15.56 13.53 -1.68
N GLY A 109 -14.55 12.75 -1.31
CA GLY A 109 -13.33 12.59 -2.11
C GLY A 109 -12.46 13.84 -2.14
N VAL A 110 -11.29 13.69 -2.76
CA VAL A 110 -10.31 14.78 -2.93
C VAL A 110 -10.12 15.15 -4.40
N LEU A 111 -9.55 16.33 -4.63
CA LEU A 111 -9.09 16.76 -5.94
C LEU A 111 -7.67 16.26 -6.20
N ILE A 112 -7.47 15.68 -7.39
CA ILE A 112 -6.14 15.36 -7.91
C ILE A 112 -5.91 16.06 -9.26
N THR A 113 -4.66 16.17 -9.65
CA THR A 113 -4.29 16.64 -11.00
C THR A 113 -3.22 15.77 -11.62
N THR A 114 -3.13 15.76 -12.93
CA THR A 114 -2.05 15.11 -13.68
C THR A 114 -0.91 16.08 -13.95
N THR A 115 0.33 15.57 -13.93
CA THR A 115 1.52 16.37 -14.31
C THR A 115 1.95 16.06 -15.75
N SER A 116 2.57 17.05 -16.38
CA SER A 116 3.31 16.89 -17.64
C SER A 116 4.65 16.17 -17.45
N LEU A 117 5.14 16.04 -16.21
CA LEU A 117 6.34 15.27 -15.93
C LEU A 117 6.11 13.79 -16.22
N VAL A 118 6.98 13.25 -17.05
CA VAL A 118 6.90 11.87 -17.48
C VAL A 118 7.68 10.99 -16.52
N LYS A 119 7.00 9.98 -15.95
CA LYS A 119 7.66 8.90 -15.22
C LYS A 119 8.12 7.84 -16.23
N GLN A 120 9.44 7.74 -16.44
CA GLN A 120 10.02 6.84 -17.44
C GLN A 120 10.60 5.58 -16.80
N PRO A 121 10.37 4.37 -17.30
CA PRO A 121 11.23 3.23 -16.97
C PRO A 121 12.71 3.51 -17.35
N PRO A 122 13.71 3.04 -16.58
CA PRO A 122 13.58 2.23 -15.37
C PRO A 122 13.50 3.12 -14.11
N MET A 123 12.50 3.99 -13.99
CA MET A 123 12.14 4.56 -12.69
C MET A 123 11.74 3.39 -11.78
N PRO A 124 12.48 3.17 -10.69
CA PRO A 124 12.50 1.86 -10.07
C PRO A 124 11.24 1.63 -9.24
N GLN A 125 10.77 0.38 -9.24
CA GLN A 125 9.80 -0.10 -8.27
C GLN A 125 10.36 -0.07 -6.83
N ALA A 126 11.65 0.26 -6.66
CA ALA A 126 12.31 0.43 -5.38
C ALA A 126 11.84 1.70 -4.68
N LYS A 127 11.51 1.59 -3.40
CA LYS A 127 11.13 2.71 -2.55
C LYS A 127 12.38 3.41 -2.01
N SER A 128 12.98 4.24 -2.86
CA SER A 128 14.21 5.00 -2.56
C SER A 128 13.93 6.40 -2.03
N SER A 129 14.92 7.05 -1.43
CA SER A 129 14.86 8.45 -0.98
C SER A 129 14.76 9.47 -2.13
N ASN A 130 14.65 9.05 -3.39
CA ASN A 130 14.46 9.94 -4.53
C ASN A 130 13.03 10.50 -4.59
N PHE A 131 12.81 11.64 -3.94
CA PHE A 131 11.55 12.38 -3.98
C PHE A 131 11.52 13.51 -5.00
N LEU A 132 12.63 13.81 -5.67
CA LEU A 132 12.76 14.99 -6.53
C LEU A 132 11.66 15.05 -7.62
N PRO A 133 11.31 13.96 -8.34
CA PRO A 133 10.23 14.00 -9.31
C PRO A 133 8.88 14.42 -8.69
N GLY A 134 8.58 13.93 -7.49
CA GLY A 134 7.35 14.30 -6.76
C GLY A 134 7.36 15.75 -6.28
N VAL A 135 8.52 16.26 -5.86
CA VAL A 135 8.70 17.66 -5.47
C VAL A 135 8.46 18.58 -6.66
N ILE A 136 9.05 18.29 -7.82
CA ILE A 136 8.84 19.09 -9.04
C ILE A 136 7.38 19.00 -9.49
N ALA A 137 6.79 17.81 -9.51
CA ALA A 137 5.38 17.61 -9.90
C ALA A 137 4.42 18.43 -9.03
N ARG A 138 4.63 18.44 -7.71
CA ARG A 138 3.83 19.24 -6.78
C ARG A 138 4.08 20.73 -6.95
N ALA A 139 5.32 21.15 -7.19
CA ALA A 139 5.65 22.56 -7.42
C ALA A 139 4.96 23.11 -8.69
N GLU A 140 4.89 22.33 -9.77
CA GLU A 140 4.20 22.71 -11.01
C GLU A 140 2.68 22.76 -10.86
N ALA A 141 2.11 21.84 -10.07
CA ALA A 141 0.67 21.70 -9.87
C ALA A 141 0.04 22.80 -8.98
N ASN A 142 0.85 23.66 -8.34
CA ASN A 142 0.50 24.66 -7.32
C ASN A 142 -0.63 25.65 -7.68
N ARG A 143 -1.22 25.62 -8.89
CA ARG A 143 -2.32 26.51 -9.28
C ARG A 143 -3.67 26.18 -8.64
N ASN A 144 -3.93 24.92 -8.26
CA ASN A 144 -5.24 24.48 -7.72
C ASN A 144 -5.15 23.75 -6.37
N ASN A 145 -3.98 23.76 -5.72
CA ASN A 145 -3.71 23.06 -4.45
C ASN A 145 -4.27 21.62 -4.41
N PRO A 146 -3.92 20.75 -5.38
CA PRO A 146 -4.42 19.38 -5.42
C PRO A 146 -3.92 18.58 -4.21
N PHE A 147 -4.73 17.62 -3.75
CA PHE A 147 -4.31 16.70 -2.70
C PHE A 147 -3.12 15.84 -3.17
N GLU A 148 -3.20 15.37 -4.41
CA GLU A 148 -2.17 14.54 -5.03
C GLU A 148 -1.97 14.90 -6.51
N VAL A 149 -0.74 14.69 -6.98
CA VAL A 149 -0.37 14.83 -8.39
C VAL A 149 -0.06 13.45 -8.97
N VAL A 150 -0.68 13.13 -10.11
CA VAL A 150 -0.59 11.83 -10.79
C VAL A 150 0.35 11.91 -11.99
N PHE A 151 1.31 10.99 -12.03
CA PHE A 151 2.25 10.85 -13.13
C PHE A 151 1.65 10.07 -14.30
N LEU A 152 2.05 10.47 -15.50
CA LEU A 152 1.88 9.70 -16.72
C LEU A 152 3.23 9.13 -17.18
N ASN A 153 3.22 8.03 -17.91
CA ASN A 153 4.41 7.54 -18.61
C ASN A 153 4.55 8.20 -19.99
N HIS A 154 5.63 7.87 -20.71
CA HIS A 154 5.96 8.47 -22.02
C HIS A 154 4.94 8.17 -23.13
N GLN A 155 4.08 7.16 -22.92
CA GLN A 155 2.99 6.81 -23.83
C GLN A 155 1.66 7.48 -23.43
N GLY A 156 1.65 8.28 -22.36
CA GLY A 156 0.44 8.93 -21.84
C GLY A 156 -0.43 8.05 -20.93
N PHE A 157 0.06 6.86 -20.53
CA PHE A 157 -0.66 6.01 -19.57
C PHE A 157 -0.45 6.49 -18.14
N VAL A 158 -1.50 6.38 -17.34
CA VAL A 158 -1.48 6.67 -15.90
C VAL A 158 -0.59 5.65 -15.18
N THR A 159 0.20 6.14 -14.22
CA THR A 159 1.09 5.28 -13.40
C THR A 159 0.69 5.29 -11.93
N GLU A 160 1.06 6.33 -11.19
CA GLU A 160 0.75 6.51 -9.78
C GLU A 160 0.81 8.00 -9.37
N GLY A 161 0.32 8.32 -8.17
CA GLY A 161 0.52 9.63 -7.54
C GLY A 161 1.95 9.83 -7.03
N THR A 162 2.28 11.03 -6.57
CA THR A 162 3.63 11.29 -6.01
C THR A 162 3.98 10.42 -4.82
N VAL A 163 2.98 10.04 -4.00
CA VAL A 163 3.16 9.17 -2.83
C VAL A 163 2.00 8.17 -2.66
N SER A 164 1.30 7.81 -3.74
CA SER A 164 0.13 6.93 -3.70
C SER A 164 -0.05 6.13 -4.98
N ASN A 165 -0.64 4.93 -4.90
CA ASN A 165 -1.13 4.24 -6.09
C ASN A 165 -2.55 4.71 -6.43
N ILE A 166 -2.99 4.46 -7.66
CA ILE A 166 -4.30 4.86 -8.17
C ILE A 166 -5.09 3.67 -8.69
N PHE A 167 -6.40 3.71 -8.46
CA PHE A 167 -7.39 2.80 -9.00
C PHE A 167 -8.54 3.60 -9.62
N MET A 168 -9.22 2.98 -10.58
CA MET A 168 -10.50 3.43 -11.07
C MET A 168 -11.49 2.27 -11.12
N VAL A 169 -12.77 2.60 -11.13
CA VAL A 169 -13.87 1.68 -11.35
C VAL A 169 -14.58 2.10 -12.62
N LYS A 170 -14.83 1.13 -13.51
CA LYS A 170 -15.61 1.37 -14.73
C LYS A 170 -16.54 0.19 -15.00
N ASN A 171 -17.84 0.44 -15.07
CA ASN A 171 -18.88 -0.56 -15.27
C ASN A 171 -18.75 -1.73 -14.27
N GLY A 172 -18.48 -1.41 -13.00
CA GLY A 172 -18.26 -2.39 -11.93
C GLY A 172 -16.93 -3.16 -11.99
N LEU A 173 -16.03 -2.85 -12.93
CA LEU A 173 -14.71 -3.43 -13.03
C LEU A 173 -13.68 -2.58 -12.27
N LEU A 174 -12.94 -3.19 -11.35
CA LEU A 174 -11.81 -2.54 -10.66
C LEU A 174 -10.57 -2.56 -11.55
N ILE A 175 -9.95 -1.40 -11.76
CA ILE A 175 -8.80 -1.26 -12.67
C ILE A 175 -7.69 -0.47 -11.98
N THR A 176 -6.45 -0.94 -12.09
CA THR A 176 -5.23 -0.22 -11.64
C THR A 176 -4.10 -0.45 -12.62
N PRO A 177 -3.13 0.48 -12.77
CA PRO A 177 -2.02 0.25 -13.68
C PRO A 177 -1.14 -0.92 -13.20
N PRO A 178 -0.56 -1.70 -14.12
CA PRO A 178 0.31 -2.82 -13.76
C PRO A 178 1.72 -2.34 -13.39
N PRO A 179 2.41 -2.98 -12.40
CA PRO A 179 3.71 -2.51 -11.91
C PRO A 179 4.82 -2.38 -12.95
N TYR A 180 4.74 -3.11 -14.07
CA TYR A 180 5.73 -3.01 -15.16
C TYR A 180 5.75 -1.63 -15.83
N LEU A 181 4.75 -0.77 -15.59
CA LEU A 181 4.75 0.63 -16.03
C LEU A 181 5.62 1.56 -15.17
N GLY A 182 6.30 1.03 -14.14
CA GLY A 182 7.24 1.80 -13.31
C GLY A 182 6.63 2.44 -12.07
N LEU A 183 5.43 2.02 -11.64
CA LEU A 183 4.88 2.40 -10.34
C LEU A 183 5.42 1.53 -9.20
N LEU A 184 5.46 2.08 -7.99
CA LEU A 184 5.72 1.32 -6.78
C LEU A 184 4.57 0.33 -6.55
N ASN A 185 4.87 -0.97 -6.37
CA ASN A 185 3.84 -1.94 -5.99
C ASN A 185 3.47 -1.76 -4.50
N GLY A 186 2.52 -0.86 -4.22
CA GLY A 186 2.08 -0.52 -2.86
C GLY A 186 1.61 -1.71 -2.05
N ILE A 187 1.84 -1.71 -0.73
CA ILE A 187 1.28 -2.71 0.18
C ILE A 187 -0.24 -2.52 0.28
N THR A 188 -0.71 -1.29 0.48
CA THR A 188 -2.16 -0.98 0.47
C THR A 188 -2.83 -1.33 -0.87
N ARG A 189 -2.14 -1.10 -1.99
CA ARG A 189 -2.58 -1.54 -3.32
C ARG A 189 -2.77 -3.06 -3.37
N GLN A 190 -1.82 -3.82 -2.82
CA GLN A 190 -1.93 -5.28 -2.75
C GLN A 190 -3.09 -5.72 -1.85
N CYS A 191 -3.31 -5.05 -0.71
CA CYS A 191 -4.49 -5.32 0.14
C CYS A 191 -5.79 -5.11 -0.63
N VAL A 192 -5.92 -4.03 -1.42
CA VAL A 192 -7.10 -3.78 -2.26
C VAL A 192 -7.32 -4.91 -3.27
N LEU A 193 -6.25 -5.36 -3.94
CA LEU A 193 -6.34 -6.47 -4.89
C LEU A 193 -6.69 -7.80 -4.21
N GLU A 194 -6.19 -8.04 -3.00
CA GLU A 194 -6.51 -9.21 -2.18
C GLU A 194 -8.00 -9.22 -1.77
N ILE A 195 -8.52 -8.08 -1.30
CA ILE A 195 -9.94 -7.92 -0.95
C ILE A 195 -10.82 -8.11 -2.19
N ALA A 196 -10.43 -7.52 -3.33
CA ALA A 196 -11.18 -7.67 -4.57
C ALA A 196 -11.25 -9.13 -5.03
N MET A 197 -10.13 -9.87 -4.90
CA MET A 197 -10.09 -11.30 -5.20
C MET A 197 -10.99 -12.11 -4.25
N GLN A 198 -10.90 -11.87 -2.93
CA GLN A 198 -11.68 -12.59 -1.92
C GLN A 198 -13.20 -12.34 -2.05
N THR A 199 -13.59 -11.16 -2.52
CA THR A 199 -14.99 -10.78 -2.72
C THR A 199 -15.53 -11.13 -4.11
N GLY A 200 -14.71 -11.75 -4.98
CA GLY A 200 -15.10 -12.08 -6.35
C GLY A 200 -15.27 -10.86 -7.27
N MET A 201 -14.74 -9.70 -6.88
CA MET A 201 -14.79 -8.48 -7.67
C MET A 201 -13.90 -8.61 -8.91
N ARG A 202 -14.50 -8.38 -10.08
CA ARG A 202 -13.75 -8.38 -11.34
C ARG A 202 -12.68 -7.30 -11.29
N THR A 203 -11.44 -7.69 -11.54
CA THR A 203 -10.27 -6.81 -11.40
C THR A 203 -9.34 -6.96 -12.59
N ARG A 204 -8.81 -5.85 -13.12
CA ARG A 204 -7.78 -5.85 -14.17
C ARG A 204 -6.61 -4.95 -13.81
N GLN A 205 -5.41 -5.48 -14.01
CA GLN A 205 -4.17 -4.70 -13.95
C GLN A 205 -3.74 -4.37 -15.37
N VAL A 206 -4.25 -3.27 -15.94
CA VAL A 206 -4.03 -2.89 -17.35
C VAL A 206 -3.72 -1.40 -17.46
N PRO A 207 -2.94 -0.97 -18.47
CA PRO A 207 -2.72 0.44 -18.74
C PRO A 207 -4.05 1.16 -19.02
N PHE A 208 -4.17 2.40 -18.56
CA PHE A 208 -5.28 3.30 -18.89
C PHE A 208 -4.80 4.74 -18.96
N THR A 209 -5.61 5.60 -19.56
CA THR A 209 -5.28 6.98 -19.92
C THR A 209 -6.04 7.98 -19.03
N ARG A 210 -5.77 9.28 -19.26
CA ARG A 210 -6.57 10.36 -18.65
C ARG A 210 -8.03 10.33 -19.08
N TYR A 211 -8.32 9.94 -20.33
CA TYR A 211 -9.70 9.80 -20.79
C TYR A 211 -10.46 8.80 -19.93
N ASP A 212 -9.82 7.68 -19.58
CA ASP A 212 -10.42 6.67 -18.72
C ASP A 212 -10.67 7.20 -17.31
N LEU A 213 -9.74 7.99 -16.74
CA LEU A 213 -9.97 8.66 -15.46
C LEU A 213 -11.14 9.64 -15.48
N PHE A 214 -11.25 10.45 -16.53
CA PHE A 214 -12.33 11.45 -16.67
C PHE A 214 -13.69 10.82 -16.90
N THR A 215 -13.72 9.59 -17.41
CA THR A 215 -14.96 8.86 -17.69
C THR A 215 -15.20 7.73 -16.71
N ALA A 216 -14.38 7.58 -15.66
CA ALA A 216 -14.54 6.56 -14.64
C ALA A 216 -15.78 6.81 -13.77
N ASP A 217 -16.35 5.72 -13.25
CA ASP A 217 -17.49 5.80 -12.33
C ASP A 217 -16.98 6.13 -10.91
N GLU A 218 -15.81 5.62 -10.53
CA GLU A 218 -15.09 5.98 -9.30
C GLU A 218 -13.58 6.04 -9.54
N VAL A 219 -12.87 6.90 -8.82
CA VAL A 219 -11.41 6.94 -8.76
C VAL A 219 -11.00 7.02 -7.30
N PHE A 220 -9.92 6.33 -6.91
CA PHE A 220 -9.38 6.43 -5.56
C PHE A 220 -7.87 6.21 -5.50
N LEU A 221 -7.25 6.79 -4.47
CA LEU A 221 -5.84 6.67 -4.16
C LEU A 221 -5.62 5.66 -3.05
N THR A 222 -4.43 5.05 -3.02
CA THR A 222 -4.03 4.17 -1.93
C THR A 222 -2.61 4.41 -1.46
N ASN A 223 -2.40 4.48 -0.14
CA ASN A 223 -1.10 4.31 0.51
C ASN A 223 -1.29 3.94 1.99
N SER A 224 -0.19 3.68 2.71
CA SER A 224 -0.25 3.22 4.10
C SER A 224 -0.80 4.27 5.08
N THR A 225 -0.74 5.57 4.77
CA THR A 225 -1.16 6.64 5.68
C THR A 225 -2.59 7.09 5.42
N ILE A 226 -2.99 7.25 4.15
CA ILE A 226 -4.32 7.70 3.70
C ILE A 226 -5.30 6.54 3.48
N GLU A 227 -4.84 5.28 3.58
CA GLU A 227 -5.64 4.08 3.33
C GLU A 227 -6.18 4.05 1.90
N ILE A 228 -7.50 4.05 1.74
CA ILE A 228 -8.24 4.10 0.48
C ILE A 228 -8.98 5.44 0.49
N LEU A 229 -8.53 6.37 -0.35
CA LEU A 229 -9.00 7.74 -0.38
C LEU A 229 -9.74 8.03 -1.70
N PRO A 230 -11.05 8.25 -1.70
CA PRO A 230 -11.81 8.58 -2.90
C PRO A 230 -11.34 9.87 -3.57
N VAL A 231 -11.50 9.93 -4.88
CA VAL A 231 -11.20 11.11 -5.71
C VAL A 231 -12.47 11.54 -6.41
N SER A 232 -12.88 12.77 -6.17
CA SER A 232 -14.09 13.35 -6.76
C SER A 232 -13.80 14.27 -7.95
N VAL A 233 -12.55 14.74 -8.09
CA VAL A 233 -12.16 15.64 -9.17
C VAL A 233 -10.78 15.26 -9.71
N VAL A 234 -10.66 15.11 -11.04
CA VAL A 234 -9.40 14.91 -11.76
C VAL A 234 -9.25 16.02 -12.80
N ASP A 235 -8.20 16.84 -12.71
CA ASP A 235 -7.94 17.95 -13.66
C ASP A 235 -9.16 18.86 -13.88
N GLY A 236 -9.86 19.19 -12.79
CA GLY A 236 -11.06 20.04 -12.81
C GLY A 236 -12.34 19.36 -13.33
N ARG A 237 -12.30 18.06 -13.66
CA ARG A 237 -13.47 17.29 -14.09
C ARG A 237 -13.95 16.40 -12.95
N MET A 238 -15.25 16.44 -12.71
CA MET A 238 -15.89 15.60 -11.71
C MET A 238 -15.84 14.13 -12.12
N VAL A 239 -15.55 13.25 -11.15
CA VAL A 239 -15.62 11.80 -11.29
C VAL A 239 -16.96 11.33 -10.73
N GLY A 240 -17.70 10.51 -11.47
CA GLY A 240 -19.01 10.04 -11.06
C GLY A 240 -19.95 11.19 -10.67
N ASP A 241 -20.49 11.13 -9.46
CA ASP A 241 -21.36 12.14 -8.84
C ASP A 241 -20.59 13.13 -7.94
N GLY A 242 -19.25 13.09 -7.93
CA GLY A 242 -18.41 13.93 -7.09
C GLY A 242 -18.33 13.48 -5.64
N MET A 243 -18.76 12.27 -5.31
CA MET A 243 -18.74 11.70 -3.96
C MET A 243 -17.96 10.38 -3.91
N ALA A 244 -17.72 9.86 -2.69
CA ALA A 244 -17.17 8.54 -2.51
C ALA A 244 -18.12 7.46 -3.03
N GLY A 245 -17.70 6.76 -4.08
CA GLY A 245 -18.50 5.71 -4.68
C GLY A 245 -18.65 4.46 -3.82
N LYS A 246 -19.50 3.53 -4.27
CA LYS A 246 -19.89 2.34 -3.51
C LYS A 246 -18.73 1.33 -3.40
N ILE A 247 -17.97 1.14 -4.47
CA ILE A 247 -16.90 0.15 -4.53
C ILE A 247 -15.71 0.61 -3.68
N SER A 248 -15.28 1.87 -3.81
CA SER A 248 -14.22 2.44 -2.99
C SER A 248 -14.55 2.42 -1.49
N ARG A 249 -15.80 2.74 -1.09
CA ARG A 249 -16.26 2.59 0.30
C ARG A 249 -16.23 1.14 0.79
N GLY A 250 -16.77 0.20 0.01
CA GLY A 250 -16.75 -1.22 0.37
C GLY A 250 -15.33 -1.80 0.48
N LEU A 251 -14.42 -1.39 -0.41
CA LEU A 251 -13.00 -1.76 -0.30
C LEU A 251 -12.34 -1.18 0.93
N ARG A 252 -12.72 0.04 1.33
CA ARG A 252 -12.26 0.65 2.58
C ARG A 252 -12.75 -0.11 3.80
N GLU A 253 -14.02 -0.49 3.84
CA GLU A 253 -14.56 -1.34 4.92
C GLU A 253 -13.81 -2.68 4.99
N GLY A 254 -13.61 -3.36 3.86
CA GLY A 254 -12.82 -4.59 3.80
C GLY A 254 -11.37 -4.41 4.26
N TYR A 255 -10.75 -3.26 3.97
CA TYR A 255 -9.41 -2.93 4.45
C TYR A 255 -9.38 -2.80 5.98
N TRP A 256 -10.39 -2.15 6.57
CA TRP A 256 -10.50 -2.04 8.03
C TRP A 256 -10.71 -3.40 8.69
N GLN A 257 -11.53 -4.28 8.12
CA GLN A 257 -11.67 -5.66 8.58
C GLN A 257 -10.34 -6.44 8.53
N MET A 258 -9.56 -6.25 7.46
CA MET A 258 -8.23 -6.84 7.33
C MET A 258 -7.27 -6.32 8.41
N VAL A 259 -7.30 -5.01 8.72
CA VAL A 259 -6.49 -4.41 9.78
C VAL A 259 -6.87 -4.97 11.16
N GLU A 260 -8.16 -5.08 11.46
CA GLU A 260 -8.65 -5.65 12.71
C GLU A 260 -8.27 -7.13 12.87
N GLY A 261 -8.35 -7.90 11.78
CA GLY A 261 -7.96 -9.31 11.76
C GLY A 261 -6.45 -9.57 11.77
N TYR A 262 -5.60 -8.56 11.56
CA TYR A 262 -4.16 -8.74 11.34
C TYR A 262 -3.38 -9.24 12.58
N GLY A 263 -3.96 -9.24 13.78
CA GLY A 263 -3.36 -9.88 14.96
C GLY A 263 -2.03 -9.25 15.44
N ARG A 264 -1.38 -9.81 16.46
CA ARG A 264 -0.05 -9.37 16.93
C ARG A 264 1.04 -9.95 16.04
N TYR A 265 2.03 -9.14 15.64
CA TYR A 265 3.34 -9.67 15.25
C TYR A 265 3.88 -10.50 16.43
N THR A 266 4.07 -11.79 16.22
CA THR A 266 4.72 -12.68 17.17
C THR A 266 6.06 -13.00 16.53
N PRO A 267 7.20 -12.53 17.07
CA PRO A 267 8.50 -12.87 16.52
C PRO A 267 8.59 -14.39 16.40
N PRO A 268 9.17 -14.94 15.32
CA PRO A 268 9.37 -16.38 15.22
C PRO A 268 10.22 -16.84 16.41
N ASP A 269 9.58 -17.57 17.32
CA ASP A 269 10.20 -18.21 18.47
C ASP A 269 11.34 -19.10 17.92
N LYS A 270 12.60 -18.78 18.24
CA LYS A 270 13.82 -19.41 17.65
C LYS A 270 13.86 -20.94 17.77
N LYS A 271 12.92 -21.55 18.52
CA LYS A 271 12.76 -23.00 18.71
C LYS A 271 11.58 -23.64 17.97
N LYS A 272 10.71 -22.89 17.28
CA LYS A 272 9.44 -23.43 16.70
C LYS A 272 9.41 -23.57 15.17
N PHE A 273 10.56 -23.64 14.51
CA PHE A 273 10.63 -23.82 13.05
C PHE A 273 10.13 -25.19 12.54
N TYR A 274 9.77 -26.13 13.42
CA TYR A 274 9.39 -27.50 13.03
C TYR A 274 7.90 -27.88 13.19
N LEU A 275 7.03 -27.00 13.71
CA LEU A 275 5.64 -27.40 14.02
C LEU A 275 4.56 -26.77 13.12
N TYR A 276 4.88 -25.78 12.29
CA TYR A 276 3.88 -25.06 11.49
C TYR A 276 3.44 -25.77 10.19
N SER A 277 4.09 -26.87 9.79
CA SER A 277 3.73 -27.59 8.56
C SER A 277 2.50 -28.50 8.69
N ARG A 278 2.02 -28.81 9.91
CA ARG A 278 0.88 -29.74 10.11
C ARG A 278 -0.47 -29.07 10.30
N GLN A 279 -0.52 -27.81 10.73
CA GLN A 279 -1.79 -27.13 11.05
C GLN A 279 -2.50 -26.56 9.81
N CYS A 280 -1.75 -26.20 8.76
CA CYS A 280 -2.32 -25.77 7.47
C CYS A 280 -3.00 -26.92 6.70
N ALA A 281 -2.60 -28.18 6.91
CA ALA A 281 -3.20 -29.33 6.24
C ALA A 281 -4.64 -29.61 6.72
N ILE A 282 -4.95 -29.33 7.99
CA ILE A 282 -6.25 -29.62 8.59
C ILE A 282 -7.32 -28.61 8.10
N TYR A 283 -6.95 -27.33 7.96
CA TYR A 283 -7.86 -26.31 7.41
C TYR A 283 -8.17 -26.54 5.93
N PHE A 284 -7.21 -27.06 5.15
CA PHE A 284 -7.44 -27.40 3.74
C PHE A 284 -8.39 -28.59 3.55
N ILE A 285 -8.33 -29.60 4.43
CA ILE A 285 -9.21 -30.78 4.36
C ILE A 285 -10.66 -30.41 4.73
N ILE A 286 -10.85 -29.56 5.73
CA ILE A 286 -12.20 -29.14 6.16
C ILE A 286 -12.88 -28.32 5.05
N ILE A 287 -12.15 -27.40 4.41
CA ILE A 287 -12.69 -26.56 3.32
C ILE A 287 -12.99 -27.41 2.08
N TRP A 288 -12.13 -28.37 1.73
CA TRP A 288 -12.35 -29.27 0.58
C TRP A 288 -13.58 -30.18 0.77
N THR A 289 -13.79 -30.67 1.99
CA THR A 289 -14.91 -31.59 2.30
C THR A 289 -16.27 -30.87 2.20
N VAL A 290 -16.34 -29.62 2.67
CA VAL A 290 -17.56 -28.78 2.59
C VAL A 290 -17.87 -28.38 1.13
N ILE A 291 -16.85 -28.16 0.31
CA ILE A 291 -17.04 -27.81 -1.11
C ILE A 291 -17.49 -29.04 -1.94
N CYS A 292 -16.95 -30.24 -1.68
CA CYS A 292 -17.37 -31.45 -2.39
C CYS A 292 -18.80 -31.90 -2.05
N GLN A 293 -19.26 -31.74 -0.80
CA GLN A 293 -20.65 -32.08 -0.43
C GLN A 293 -21.70 -31.16 -1.09
N SER A 294 -21.33 -29.90 -1.33
CA SER A 294 -22.19 -28.92 -2.00
C SER A 294 -22.29 -29.14 -3.52
N TYR A 295 -21.26 -29.72 -4.14
CA TYR A 295 -21.21 -29.98 -5.58
C TYR A 295 -21.93 -31.28 -5.98
N PHE A 296 -21.99 -32.29 -5.11
CA PHE A 296 -22.67 -33.56 -5.42
C PHE A 296 -24.19 -33.52 -5.28
N SER A 297 -24.74 -32.57 -4.51
CA SER A 297 -26.19 -32.41 -4.34
C SER A 297 -26.87 -31.67 -5.50
N SER A 298 -26.10 -31.07 -6.42
CA SER A 298 -26.60 -30.27 -7.54
C SER A 298 -26.63 -31.00 -8.90
N PHE A 299 -26.19 -32.27 -8.96
CA PHE A 299 -26.10 -33.04 -10.21
C PHE A 299 -27.11 -34.20 -10.36
N SER A 300 -28.05 -34.37 -9.43
CA SER A 300 -29.00 -35.50 -9.46
C SER A 300 -30.30 -35.25 -10.24
N ASN A 301 -30.49 -34.10 -10.91
CA ASN A 301 -31.76 -33.77 -11.60
C ASN A 301 -31.58 -33.15 -13.00
N LEU A 302 -30.92 -33.84 -13.93
CA LEU A 302 -30.97 -33.48 -15.36
C LEU A 302 -31.47 -34.68 -16.19
N PRO A 303 -32.52 -34.53 -17.01
CA PRO A 303 -33.05 -35.63 -17.82
C PRO A 303 -32.17 -35.87 -19.06
N PHE A 304 -31.91 -37.14 -19.37
CA PHE A 304 -31.20 -37.56 -20.58
C PHE A 304 -32.08 -37.36 -21.83
N PRO A 305 -31.55 -36.87 -22.95
CA PRO A 305 -32.28 -36.84 -24.21
C PRO A 305 -32.27 -38.23 -24.86
N VAL A 306 -33.47 -38.72 -25.19
CA VAL A 306 -33.69 -39.98 -25.90
C VAL A 306 -33.52 -39.72 -27.40
N SER A 307 -32.64 -40.51 -28.05
CA SER A 307 -32.65 -40.77 -29.49
C SER A 307 -33.44 -42.04 -29.78
#